data_AF-C1A3Y5-F1
#
_entry.id   AF-C1A3Y5-F1
#
_cell.length_a   1.000
_cell.length_b   1.000
_cell.length_c   1.000
_cell.angle_alpha   90.00
_cell.angle_beta   90.00
_cell.angle_gamma   90.00
#
_symmetry.space_group_name_H-M   'P 1'
#
loop_
_entity.id
_entity.type
_entity.pdbx_description
1 polymer ?
#
loop_
_entity_poly.entity_id
_entity_poly.type
_entity_poly.pdbx_seq_one_letter_code
_entity_poly.pdbx_strand_id
1 'polypeptide(L)'
;MSTNGLSIRGVTLRGLALAAVVVGCGRGRVESTPSQAPMARIPRNAPRFEIDSVTDSTALFRVEEARWLQPGLSGYAVDPRQRDALVARVRVVSSDGARATVQVTSQVSLVKRDHVLLIVEPARPWWRRPTFWSGAGLGALLGAGTAVVAR
;
A
#
# COMPACT_ATOMS: atom_id res chain seq x y z
N MET A 1 16.95 19.83 75.18
CA MET A 1 15.88 19.57 74.18
C MET A 1 16.60 19.09 72.91
N SER A 2 16.59 17.77 72.63
CA SER A 2 15.61 17.07 71.78
C SER A 2 15.78 17.50 70.31
N THR A 3 16.05 16.67 69.29
CA THR A 3 15.92 15.21 69.07
C THR A 3 16.66 14.87 67.76
N ASN A 4 17.65 13.97 67.78
CA ASN A 4 17.67 12.63 67.16
C ASN A 4 16.62 12.32 66.08
N GLY A 5 17.06 11.69 64.97
CA GLY A 5 16.19 10.75 64.25
C GLY A 5 16.36 10.62 62.74
N LEU A 6 17.58 10.43 62.21
CA LEU A 6 17.77 9.97 60.84
C LEU A 6 17.61 8.44 60.81
N SER A 7 16.49 7.94 60.27
CA SER A 7 16.29 6.52 59.96
C SER A 7 15.47 6.38 58.68
N ILE A 8 16.17 6.23 57.55
CA ILE A 8 15.55 5.83 56.28
C ILE A 8 15.87 4.34 56.13
N ARG A 9 14.89 3.52 56.50
CA ARG A 9 14.91 2.06 56.33
C ARG A 9 14.74 1.70 54.86
N GLY A 10 15.46 0.66 54.45
CA GLY A 10 15.60 0.20 53.09
C GLY A 10 14.29 -0.17 52.40
N VAL A 11 14.25 0.15 51.11
CA VAL A 11 13.28 -0.39 50.16
C VAL A 11 14.03 -1.43 49.32
N THR A 12 13.59 -2.67 49.52
CA THR A 12 14.02 -3.90 48.87
C THR A 12 13.96 -3.81 47.34
N LEU A 13 15.12 -3.91 46.68
CA LEU A 13 15.23 -4.26 45.26
C LEU A 13 14.68 -5.68 45.07
N ARG A 14 13.47 -5.81 44.51
CA ARG A 14 12.98 -7.07 43.94
C ARG A 14 12.82 -6.92 42.43
N GLY A 15 13.77 -7.53 41.72
CA GLY A 15 13.57 -8.26 40.47
C GLY A 15 12.79 -7.56 39.36
N LEU A 16 13.47 -6.72 38.58
CA LEU A 16 13.14 -6.53 37.17
C LEU A 16 14.21 -7.24 36.35
N ALA A 17 13.91 -8.49 35.97
CA ALA A 17 14.68 -9.23 34.99
C ALA A 17 14.50 -8.53 33.63
N LEU A 18 15.50 -7.73 33.25
CA LEU A 18 15.68 -7.20 31.91
C LEU A 18 15.90 -8.37 30.94
N ALA A 19 14.88 -8.73 30.18
CA ALA A 19 15.03 -9.56 29.00
C ALA A 19 15.68 -8.72 27.89
N ALA A 20 17.01 -8.65 27.89
CA ALA A 20 17.78 -8.05 26.80
C ALA A 20 17.79 -9.02 25.60
N VAL A 21 16.88 -8.82 24.65
CA VAL A 21 16.90 -9.50 23.35
C VAL A 21 18.01 -8.86 22.51
N VAL A 22 19.14 -9.55 22.39
CA VAL A 22 20.22 -9.19 21.46
C VAL A 22 19.77 -9.58 20.05
N VAL A 23 19.17 -8.63 19.32
CA VAL A 23 18.94 -8.76 17.88
C VAL A 23 20.29 -8.56 17.19
N GLY A 24 20.90 -9.65 16.74
CA GLY A 24 22.15 -9.63 15.99
C GLY A 24 22.00 -8.86 14.68
N CYS A 25 22.59 -7.66 14.61
CA CYS A 25 22.74 -6.89 13.38
C CYS A 25 23.86 -7.48 12.51
N GLY A 26 23.58 -8.57 11.80
CA GLY A 26 24.41 -9.03 10.69
C GLY A 26 24.33 -8.05 9.52
N ARG A 27 25.26 -7.09 9.46
CA ARG A 27 25.46 -6.24 8.29
C ARG A 27 26.18 -7.02 7.19
N GLY A 28 25.44 -7.86 6.48
CA GLY A 28 25.87 -8.34 5.17
C GLY A 28 25.85 -7.18 4.19
N ARG A 29 27.01 -6.81 3.62
CA ARG A 29 27.07 -5.96 2.43
C ARG A 29 26.38 -6.73 1.30
N VAL A 30 25.19 -6.26 0.92
CA VAL A 30 24.54 -6.70 -0.31
C VAL A 30 25.25 -6.00 -1.46
N GLU A 31 26.06 -6.77 -2.18
CA GLU A 31 26.59 -6.45 -3.50
C GLU A 31 25.43 -5.89 -4.35
N SER A 32 25.48 -4.61 -4.69
CA SER A 32 24.47 -3.97 -5.53
C SER A 32 24.68 -4.41 -6.97
N THR A 33 24.25 -5.63 -7.29
CA THR A 33 23.93 -6.02 -8.66
C THR A 33 23.04 -4.90 -9.23
N PRO A 34 23.33 -4.34 -10.43
CA PRO A 34 22.45 -3.38 -11.05
C PRO A 34 21.07 -4.01 -11.11
N SER A 35 20.18 -3.52 -10.25
CA SER A 35 18.81 -3.99 -10.12
C SER A 35 18.18 -3.69 -11.47
N GLN A 36 18.15 -4.71 -12.35
CA GLN A 36 17.28 -4.71 -13.50
C GLN A 36 15.91 -4.44 -12.93
N ALA A 37 15.46 -3.18 -13.05
CA ALA A 37 14.19 -2.75 -12.53
C ALA A 37 13.18 -3.82 -12.95
N PRO A 38 12.55 -4.52 -11.98
CA PRO A 38 11.77 -5.70 -12.29
C PRO A 38 10.84 -5.31 -13.42
N MET A 39 11.00 -5.92 -14.60
CA MET A 39 10.18 -5.62 -15.76
C MET A 39 8.74 -5.69 -15.26
N ALA A 40 8.09 -4.53 -15.16
CA ALA A 40 6.85 -4.39 -14.42
C ALA A 40 5.87 -5.37 -15.02
N ARG A 41 5.65 -6.49 -14.32
CA ARG A 41 4.83 -7.58 -14.84
C ARG A 41 3.42 -7.01 -14.91
N ILE A 42 2.90 -6.89 -16.12
CA ILE A 42 1.57 -6.37 -16.37
C ILE A 42 0.60 -7.23 -15.55
N PRO A 43 -0.14 -6.64 -14.59
CA PRO A 43 -1.04 -7.40 -13.75
C PRO A 43 -2.18 -7.97 -14.58
N ARG A 44 -2.26 -9.30 -14.65
CA ARG A 44 -3.27 -10.01 -15.45
C ARG A 44 -4.70 -9.87 -14.93
N ASN A 45 -4.84 -9.49 -13.66
CA ASN A 45 -6.12 -9.35 -12.98
C ASN A 45 -6.56 -7.88 -12.88
N ALA A 46 -5.91 -6.97 -13.59
CA ALA A 46 -6.32 -5.58 -13.62
C ALA A 46 -7.59 -5.41 -14.47
N PRO A 47 -8.55 -4.58 -14.01
CA PRO A 47 -9.71 -4.20 -14.83
C PRO A 47 -9.27 -3.62 -16.18
N ARG A 48 -10.02 -3.99 -17.22
CA ARG A 48 -9.80 -3.63 -18.62
C ARG A 48 -10.77 -2.53 -18.99
N PHE A 49 -10.25 -1.42 -19.51
CA PHE A 49 -11.05 -0.29 -19.96
C PHE A 49 -10.81 -0.06 -21.45
N GLU A 50 -11.90 0.08 -22.19
CA GLU A 50 -11.86 0.42 -23.62
C GLU A 50 -11.63 1.91 -23.80
N ILE A 51 -10.82 2.26 -24.81
CA ILE A 51 -10.49 3.65 -25.09
C ILE A 51 -11.55 4.23 -26.03
N ASP A 52 -12.35 5.16 -25.52
CA ASP A 52 -13.37 5.88 -26.29
C ASP A 52 -12.73 6.80 -27.34
N SER A 53 -11.75 7.60 -26.92
CA SER A 53 -11.05 8.53 -27.79
C SER A 53 -9.60 8.76 -27.36
N VAL A 54 -8.76 9.08 -28.35
CA VAL A 54 -7.35 9.39 -28.17
C VAL A 54 -7.11 10.75 -28.83
N THR A 55 -6.43 11.63 -28.10
CA THR A 55 -5.89 12.91 -28.56
C THR A 55 -4.35 12.82 -28.46
N ASP A 56 -3.61 13.89 -28.74
CA ASP A 56 -2.14 13.90 -28.84
C ASP A 56 -1.40 13.13 -27.74
N SER A 57 -1.71 13.43 -26.47
CA SER A 57 -1.08 12.81 -25.29
C SER A 57 -2.08 12.35 -24.24
N THR A 58 -3.37 12.36 -24.57
CA THR A 58 -4.45 12.01 -23.66
C THR A 58 -5.37 10.96 -24.28
N ALA A 59 -5.88 10.09 -23.44
CA ALA A 59 -6.91 9.13 -23.81
C ALA A 59 -8.08 9.20 -22.84
N LEU A 60 -9.28 9.09 -23.38
CA LEU A 60 -10.54 9.10 -22.65
C LEU A 60 -11.11 7.68 -22.67
N PHE A 61 -11.67 7.25 -21.55
CA PHE A 61 -12.31 5.95 -21.42
C PHE A 61 -13.49 6.02 -20.44
N ARG A 62 -14.40 5.06 -20.53
CA ARG A 62 -15.57 4.96 -19.65
C ARG A 62 -15.21 4.32 -18.32
N VAL A 63 -15.76 4.90 -17.26
CA VAL A 63 -15.64 4.42 -15.88
C VAL A 63 -16.93 3.71 -15.54
N GLU A 64 -17.20 2.54 -16.14
CA GLU A 64 -18.51 1.89 -15.94
C GLU A 64 -18.72 1.45 -14.48
N GLU A 65 -17.73 0.77 -13.89
CA GLU A 65 -17.86 0.20 -12.53
C GLU A 65 -16.70 0.56 -11.59
N ALA A 66 -15.67 1.25 -12.09
CA ALA A 66 -14.43 1.49 -11.37
C ALA A 66 -14.48 2.76 -10.51
N ARG A 67 -15.35 2.77 -9.48
CA ARG A 67 -15.47 3.87 -8.50
C ARG A 67 -14.19 4.16 -7.71
N TRP A 68 -13.25 3.23 -7.72
CA TRP A 68 -11.94 3.35 -7.09
C TRP A 68 -10.94 4.18 -7.92
N LEU A 69 -11.28 4.54 -9.17
CA LEU A 69 -10.43 5.38 -10.00
C LEU A 69 -10.28 6.76 -9.38
N GLN A 70 -9.04 7.16 -9.19
CA GLN A 70 -8.66 8.44 -8.64
C GLN A 70 -7.56 9.07 -9.50
N PRO A 71 -7.50 10.40 -9.60
CA PRO A 71 -6.36 11.09 -10.19
C PRO A 71 -5.03 10.65 -9.56
N GLY A 72 -3.99 10.56 -10.38
CA GLY A 72 -2.64 10.16 -9.98
C GLY A 72 -2.34 8.67 -10.11
N LEU A 73 -3.36 7.80 -10.27
CA LEU A 73 -3.16 6.37 -10.49
C LEU A 73 -2.41 6.11 -11.80
N SER A 74 -1.53 5.11 -11.79
CA SER A 74 -0.79 4.67 -12.95
C SER A 74 -1.47 3.47 -13.62
N GLY A 75 -1.34 3.40 -14.93
CA GLY A 75 -1.86 2.31 -15.74
C GLY A 75 -1.00 2.02 -16.96
N TYR A 76 -1.45 1.05 -17.74
CA TYR A 76 -0.77 0.56 -18.93
C TYR A 76 -1.77 0.47 -20.07
N ALA A 77 -1.43 1.03 -21.23
CA ALA A 77 -2.13 0.71 -22.47
C ALA A 77 -1.50 -0.53 -23.08
N VAL A 78 -2.31 -1.51 -23.44
CA VAL A 78 -1.87 -2.79 -24.03
C VAL A 78 -2.62 -3.09 -25.32
N ASP A 79 -1.96 -3.81 -26.23
CA ASP A 79 -2.58 -4.32 -27.45
C ASP A 79 -3.07 -5.77 -27.22
N PRO A 80 -4.39 -6.01 -27.15
CA PRO A 80 -4.94 -7.34 -26.93
C PRO A 80 -4.68 -8.30 -28.12
N ARG A 81 -4.47 -7.78 -29.33
CA ARG A 81 -4.16 -8.59 -30.52
C ARG A 81 -2.72 -9.13 -30.48
N GLN A 82 -1.85 -8.48 -29.72
CA GLN A 82 -0.43 -8.83 -29.58
C GLN A 82 -0.10 -9.41 -28.20
N ARG A 83 -0.97 -10.26 -27.64
CA ARG A 83 -0.76 -10.92 -26.33
C ARG A 83 -0.55 -9.92 -25.19
N ASP A 84 -1.35 -8.87 -25.13
CA ASP A 84 -1.25 -7.78 -24.16
C ASP A 84 0.13 -7.08 -24.18
N ALA A 85 0.69 -6.88 -25.38
CA ALA A 85 1.94 -6.15 -25.55
C ALA A 85 1.82 -4.72 -25.02
N LEU A 86 2.85 -4.26 -24.29
CA LEU A 86 2.87 -2.90 -23.73
C LEU A 86 2.98 -1.86 -24.86
N VAL A 87 1.96 -0.99 -24.97
CA VAL A 87 1.91 0.13 -25.92
C VAL A 87 2.43 1.40 -25.26
N ALA A 88 1.92 1.71 -24.07
CA ALA A 88 2.26 2.93 -23.35
C ALA A 88 2.02 2.78 -21.84
N ARG A 89 2.68 3.61 -21.05
CA ARG A 89 2.36 3.87 -19.65
C ARG A 89 1.52 5.13 -19.57
N VAL A 90 0.54 5.11 -18.70
CA VAL A 90 -0.39 6.22 -18.53
C VAL A 90 -0.56 6.58 -17.07
N ARG A 91 -1.04 7.80 -16.82
CA ARG A 91 -1.45 8.27 -15.50
C ARG A 91 -2.83 8.92 -15.60
N VAL A 92 -3.73 8.59 -14.69
CA VAL A 92 -5.06 9.22 -14.59
C VAL A 92 -4.87 10.68 -14.17
N VAL A 93 -5.41 11.61 -14.95
CA VAL A 93 -5.35 13.05 -14.67
C VAL A 93 -6.66 13.53 -14.04
N SER A 94 -7.79 13.06 -14.55
CA SER A 94 -9.11 13.43 -14.05
C SER A 94 -10.11 12.28 -14.21
N SER A 95 -11.15 12.30 -13.39
CA SER A 95 -12.29 11.37 -13.45
C SER A 95 -13.57 12.13 -13.06
N ASP A 96 -14.61 12.06 -13.89
CA ASP A 96 -15.89 12.74 -13.68
C ASP A 96 -17.04 11.79 -13.27
N GLY A 97 -16.69 10.54 -12.93
CA GLY A 97 -17.63 9.49 -12.51
C GLY A 97 -18.22 8.69 -13.66
N ALA A 98 -18.30 9.24 -14.88
CA ALA A 98 -18.72 8.51 -16.08
C ALA A 98 -17.54 8.22 -17.02
N ARG A 99 -16.57 9.13 -17.05
CA ARG A 99 -15.37 9.11 -17.88
C ARG A 99 -14.15 9.45 -17.05
N ALA A 100 -13.01 8.98 -17.53
CA ALA A 100 -11.72 9.35 -17.01
C ALA A 100 -10.77 9.73 -18.13
N THR A 101 -9.93 10.71 -17.85
CA THR A 101 -8.87 11.17 -18.75
C THR A 101 -7.55 10.65 -18.21
N VAL A 102 -6.81 9.93 -19.03
CA VAL A 102 -5.43 9.56 -18.76
C VAL A 102 -4.47 10.31 -19.66
N GLN A 103 -3.30 10.63 -19.13
CA GLN A 103 -2.18 11.19 -19.86
C GLN A 103 -1.13 10.10 -20.09
N VAL A 104 -0.61 10.05 -21.31
CA VAL A 104 0.49 9.16 -21.68
C VAL A 104 1.79 9.70 -21.07
N THR A 105 2.45 8.90 -20.24
CA THR A 105 3.70 9.29 -19.56
C THR A 105 4.94 8.66 -20.20
N SER A 106 4.79 7.52 -20.86
CA SER A 106 5.85 6.86 -21.62
C SER A 106 5.21 6.06 -22.74
N GLN A 107 5.77 6.14 -23.94
CA GLN A 107 5.18 5.54 -25.13
C GLN A 107 6.21 4.63 -25.81
N VAL A 108 5.79 3.41 -26.14
CA VAL A 108 6.55 2.45 -26.94
C VAL A 108 6.03 2.43 -28.38
N SER A 109 4.71 2.49 -28.55
CA SER A 109 4.04 2.56 -29.85
C SER A 109 2.83 3.49 -29.83
N LEU A 110 2.29 3.84 -31.00
CA LEU A 110 1.13 4.73 -31.12
C LEU A 110 -0.10 4.16 -30.41
N VAL A 111 -0.68 4.90 -29.47
CA VAL A 111 -1.92 4.51 -28.79
C VAL A 111 -3.10 4.65 -29.75
N LYS A 112 -3.89 3.59 -29.91
CA LYS A 112 -5.09 3.52 -30.76
C LYS A 112 -6.30 3.20 -29.89
N ARG A 113 -7.51 3.42 -30.43
CA ARG A 113 -8.78 3.08 -29.75
C ARG A 113 -8.95 1.58 -29.52
N ASP A 114 -8.41 0.75 -30.42
CA ASP A 114 -8.43 -0.72 -30.29
C ASP A 114 -7.56 -1.25 -29.12
N HIS A 115 -6.78 -0.38 -28.47
CA HIS A 115 -5.99 -0.77 -27.31
C HIS A 115 -6.83 -0.71 -26.03
N VAL A 116 -6.40 -1.50 -25.06
CA VAL A 116 -7.08 -1.61 -23.76
C VAL A 116 -6.22 -0.96 -22.70
N LEU A 117 -6.84 -0.19 -21.82
CA LEU A 117 -6.22 0.36 -20.63
C LEU A 117 -6.35 -0.62 -19.45
N LEU A 118 -5.23 -0.92 -18.81
CA LEU A 118 -5.13 -1.68 -17.57
C LEU A 118 -4.73 -0.73 -16.46
N ILE A 119 -5.65 -0.47 -15.54
CA ILE A 119 -5.38 0.35 -14.36
C ILE A 119 -5.45 -0.56 -13.14
N VAL A 120 -4.43 -0.48 -12.28
CA VAL A 120 -4.33 -1.34 -11.10
C VAL A 120 -5.11 -0.70 -9.97
N GLU A 121 -6.05 -1.44 -9.39
CA GLU A 121 -6.72 -0.99 -8.17
C GLU A 121 -5.68 -0.89 -7.04
N PRO A 122 -5.58 0.26 -6.36
CA PRO A 122 -4.67 0.39 -5.23
C PRO A 122 -5.05 -0.61 -4.14
N ALA A 123 -4.07 -1.40 -3.68
CA ALA A 123 -4.30 -2.33 -2.60
C ALA A 123 -4.78 -1.59 -1.34
N ARG A 124 -5.96 -1.95 -0.83
CA ARG A 124 -6.46 -1.37 0.42
C ARG A 124 -5.50 -1.72 1.56
N PRO A 125 -5.01 -0.73 2.32
CA PRO A 125 -4.17 -0.98 3.48
C PRO A 125 -4.86 -1.95 4.45
N TRP A 126 -4.10 -2.90 5.00
CA TRP A 126 -4.63 -3.95 5.86
C TRP A 126 -5.35 -3.40 7.11
N TRP A 127 -4.88 -2.28 7.66
CA TRP A 127 -5.48 -1.60 8.82
C TRP A 127 -6.84 -0.96 8.54
N ARG A 128 -7.20 -0.75 7.26
CA ARG A 128 -8.54 -0.26 6.87
C ARG A 128 -9.59 -1.37 6.80
N ARG A 129 -9.20 -2.63 7.00
CA ARG A 129 -10.14 -3.77 6.96
C ARG A 129 -10.93 -3.84 8.27
N PRO A 130 -12.25 -4.09 8.26
CA PRO A 130 -13.05 -4.18 9.48
C PRO A 130 -12.61 -5.34 10.40
N THR A 131 -12.07 -6.41 9.79
CA THR A 131 -11.52 -7.56 10.53
C THR A 131 -10.35 -7.17 11.43
N PHE A 132 -9.49 -6.25 10.99
CA PHE A 132 -8.41 -5.72 11.82
C PHE A 132 -8.95 -5.10 13.11
N TRP A 133 -9.99 -4.25 12.99
CA TRP A 133 -10.61 -3.58 14.13
C TRP A 133 -11.36 -4.55 15.05
N SER A 134 -11.98 -5.60 14.52
CA SER A 134 -12.62 -6.63 15.35
C SER A 134 -11.62 -7.36 16.25
N GLY A 135 -10.44 -7.71 15.72
CA GLY A 135 -9.37 -8.35 16.49
C GLY A 135 -8.77 -7.40 17.53
N ALA A 136 -8.50 -6.15 17.15
CA ALA A 136 -8.00 -5.13 18.07
C ALA A 136 -8.99 -4.86 19.22
N GLY A 137 -10.28 -4.73 18.93
CA GLY A 137 -11.33 -4.54 19.93
C GLY A 137 -11.48 -5.72 20.88
N LEU A 138 -11.46 -6.95 20.36
CA LEU A 138 -11.53 -8.16 21.18
C LEU A 138 -10.31 -8.29 22.10
N GLY A 139 -9.11 -8.02 21.60
CA GLY A 139 -7.88 -8.02 22.39
C GLY A 139 -7.92 -6.98 23.51
N ALA A 140 -8.44 -5.78 23.25
CA ALA A 140 -8.60 -4.73 24.26
C ALA A 140 -9.58 -5.15 25.37
N LEU A 141 -10.71 -5.78 25.02
CA LEU A 141 -11.69 -6.26 26.01
C LEU A 141 -11.12 -7.36 26.91
N LEU A 142 -10.42 -8.34 26.33
CA LEU A 142 -9.79 -9.41 27.10
C LEU A 142 -8.67 -8.88 28.01
N GLY A 143 -7.84 -7.96 27.50
CA GLY A 143 -6.79 -7.31 28.28
C GLY A 143 -7.34 -6.52 29.46
N ALA A 144 -8.39 -5.72 29.24
CA ALA A 144 -9.06 -4.99 30.32
C ALA A 144 -9.67 -5.92 31.37
N GLY A 145 -10.28 -7.04 30.95
CA GLY A 145 -10.82 -8.04 31.87
C GLY A 145 -9.75 -8.65 32.80
N THR A 146 -8.58 -9.00 32.25
CA THR A 146 -7.47 -9.52 33.08
C THR A 146 -6.92 -8.49 34.06
N ALA A 147 -6.90 -7.21 33.70
CA ALA A 147 -6.44 -6.13 34.58
C ALA A 147 -7.40 -5.86 35.75
N VAL A 148 -8.71 -6.11 35.56
CA VAL A 148 -9.71 -5.96 36.64
C VAL A 148 -9.67 -7.14 37.62
N VAL A 149 -9.44 -8.36 37.13
CA VAL A 149 -9.35 -9.56 38.00
C VAL A 149 -8.05 -9.60 38.80
N ALA A 150 -6.98 -8.96 38.31
CA ALA A 150 -5.70 -8.90 39.00
C ALA A 150 -5.59 -7.79 40.07
N ARG A 151 -6.68 -7.06 40.36
CA ARG A 151 -6.74 -5.97 41.34
C ARG A 151 -7.47 -6.38 42.60
#